data_AF-A0A969NGG5-F1
#
_entry.id   AF-A0A969NGG5-F1
#
_cell.length_a   1.000
_cell.length_b   1.000
_cell.length_c   1.000
_cell.angle_alpha   90.00
_cell.angle_beta   90.00
_cell.angle_gamma   90.00
#
_symmetry.space_group_name_H-M   'P 1'
#
loop_
_entity.id
_entity.type
_entity.pdbx_description
1 polymer ?
#
loop_
_entity_poly.entity_id
_entity_poly.type
_entity_poly.pdbx_seq_one_letter_code
_entity_poly.pdbx_strand_id
1 'polypeptide(L)'
;MERSDSARIILLFRQHGVKMLLFTILLFVLFKKDISFGIHFRTPNPALKQQEHTHPAKQTKQKEQPYLSEDVVTTKESSTLLERFSNFSLFGNRAKKNVLAQIDAATIDAFLNRFAKIAQVESQKYGPPASLILAHAMLQSQAGTHILAQQGNNYFALPCTD
;
A
#
# COMPACT_ATOMS: atom_id res chain seq x y z
N MET A 1 -34.20 45.32 10.36
CA MET A 1 -34.71 43.94 10.46
C MET A 1 -33.63 42.88 10.22
N GLU A 2 -32.61 43.11 9.36
CA GLU A 2 -31.61 42.10 8.95
C GLU A 2 -30.66 41.53 10.04
N ARG A 3 -30.43 42.25 11.15
CA ARG A 3 -29.41 41.85 12.14
C ARG A 3 -29.81 40.64 13.00
N SER A 4 -31.11 40.33 13.08
CA SER A 4 -31.65 39.23 13.89
C SER A 4 -31.52 37.88 13.19
N ASP A 5 -31.64 37.84 11.87
CA ASP A 5 -31.69 36.58 11.11
C ASP A 5 -30.30 35.94 10.97
N SER A 6 -29.27 36.77 10.81
CA SER A 6 -27.87 36.32 10.77
C SER A 6 -27.43 35.63 12.08
N ALA A 7 -27.87 36.11 13.24
CA ALA A 7 -27.54 35.50 14.54
C ALA A 7 -28.14 34.10 14.72
N ARG A 8 -29.34 33.86 14.18
CA ARG A 8 -30.01 32.55 14.21
C ARG A 8 -29.34 31.55 13.28
N ILE A 9 -28.92 32.01 12.10
CA ILE A 9 -28.20 31.20 11.12
C ILE A 9 -26.84 30.74 11.69
N ILE A 10 -26.12 31.61 12.41
CA ILE A 10 -24.83 31.29 13.04
C ILE A 10 -25.00 30.22 14.14
N LEU A 11 -26.06 30.29 14.94
CA LEU A 11 -26.36 29.27 15.97
C LEU A 11 -26.68 27.90 15.34
N LEU A 12 -27.48 27.87 14.28
CA LEU A 12 -27.80 26.63 13.55
C LEU A 12 -26.55 26.01 12.91
N PHE A 13 -25.66 26.84 12.36
CA PHE A 13 -24.39 26.39 11.80
C PHE A 13 -23.46 25.78 12.86
N ARG A 14 -23.50 26.27 14.11
CA ARG A 14 -22.68 25.71 15.20
C ARG A 14 -23.13 24.32 15.64
N GLN A 15 -24.43 24.03 15.61
CA GLN A 15 -24.99 22.75 16.07
C GLN A 15 -25.07 21.69 14.97
N HIS A 16 -25.31 22.10 13.72
CA HIS A 16 -25.53 21.19 12.60
C HIS A 16 -24.59 21.42 11.40
N GLY A 17 -23.61 22.33 11.51
CA GLY A 17 -22.71 22.69 10.41
C GLY A 17 -21.97 21.51 9.79
N VAL A 18 -21.48 20.57 10.61
CA VAL A 18 -20.81 19.35 10.10
C VAL A 18 -21.79 18.44 9.34
N LYS A 19 -23.03 18.32 9.81
CA LYS A 19 -24.06 17.50 9.13
C LYS A 19 -24.47 18.11 7.79
N MET A 20 -24.61 19.44 7.74
CA MET A 20 -24.91 20.17 6.50
C MET A 20 -23.74 20.09 5.51
N LEU A 21 -22.50 20.17 5.99
CA LEU A 21 -21.31 19.95 5.16
C LEU A 21 -21.25 18.53 4.59
N LEU A 22 -21.55 17.51 5.41
CA LEU A 22 -21.61 16.12 4.95
C LEU A 22 -22.71 15.90 3.92
N PHE A 23 -23.90 16.46 4.16
CA PHE A 23 -25.05 16.33 3.26
C PHE A 23 -24.81 17.04 1.92
N THR A 24 -24.16 18.20 1.93
CA THR A 24 -23.79 18.94 0.71
C THR A 24 -22.70 18.22 -0.09
N ILE A 25 -21.68 17.65 0.57
CA ILE A 25 -20.68 16.79 -0.09
C ILE A 25 -21.34 15.54 -0.67
N LEU A 26 -22.22 14.89 0.09
CA LEU A 26 -22.95 13.69 -0.36
C LEU A 26 -23.80 14.01 -1.60
N LEU A 27 -24.54 15.12 -1.57
CA LEU A 27 -25.32 15.60 -2.70
C LEU A 27 -24.41 15.90 -3.91
N PHE A 28 -23.28 16.58 -3.70
CA PHE A 28 -22.32 16.88 -4.77
C PHE A 28 -21.75 15.62 -5.44
N VAL A 29 -21.42 14.59 -4.67
CA VAL A 29 -20.95 13.29 -5.20
C VAL A 29 -22.05 12.57 -5.98
N LEU A 30 -23.30 12.64 -5.52
CA LEU A 30 -24.45 12.06 -6.23
C LEU A 30 -24.75 12.78 -7.55
N PHE A 31 -24.52 14.09 -7.64
CA PHE A 31 -24.66 14.87 -8.89
C PHE A 31 -23.48 14.69 -9.84
N LYS A 32 -22.29 14.37 -9.32
CA LYS A 32 -21.07 14.09 -10.11
C LYS A 32 -20.95 12.63 -10.55
N LYS A 33 -22.01 11.83 -10.44
CA LYS A 33 -21.96 10.38 -10.63
C LYS A 33 -21.90 9.95 -12.10
N ASP A 34 -20.82 10.36 -12.75
CA ASP A 34 -20.11 9.61 -13.77
C ASP A 34 -18.64 9.49 -13.32
N ILE A 35 -18.41 8.67 -12.29
CA ILE A 35 -17.05 8.33 -11.86
C ILE A 35 -16.65 7.04 -12.58
N SER A 36 -16.24 7.17 -13.84
CA SER A 36 -15.69 6.07 -14.62
C SER A 36 -14.23 5.85 -14.21
N PHE A 37 -13.98 4.87 -13.34
CA PHE A 37 -12.62 4.46 -13.00
C PHE A 37 -12.09 3.52 -14.09
N GLY A 38 -11.49 4.10 -15.12
CA GLY A 38 -10.71 3.34 -16.10
C GLY A 38 -9.31 3.08 -15.55
N ILE A 39 -9.13 2.00 -14.79
CA ILE A 39 -7.77 1.53 -14.47
C ILE A 39 -7.23 0.83 -15.71
N HIS A 40 -6.60 1.60 -16.60
CA HIS A 40 -5.87 1.07 -17.74
C HIS A 40 -4.54 0.52 -17.25
N PHE A 41 -4.52 -0.75 -16.86
CA PHE A 41 -3.27 -1.49 -16.77
C PHE A 41 -2.66 -1.50 -18.16
N ARG A 42 -1.51 -0.84 -18.31
CA ARG A 42 -0.71 -0.87 -19.53
C ARG A 42 -0.22 -2.31 -19.71
N THR A 43 -1.01 -3.13 -20.39
CA THR A 43 -0.58 -4.40 -20.91
C THR A 43 0.55 -4.11 -21.90
N PRO A 44 1.73 -4.75 -21.77
CA PRO A 44 2.76 -4.61 -22.77
C PRO A 44 2.26 -5.27 -24.07
N ASN A 45 1.84 -4.41 -24.98
CA ASN A 45 1.79 -4.57 -26.44
C ASN A 45 1.34 -5.95 -26.99
N PRO A 46 0.02 -6.17 -27.15
CA PRO A 46 -0.49 -7.21 -28.05
C PRO A 46 -0.58 -6.64 -29.48
N ALA A 47 0.56 -6.43 -30.12
CA ALA A 47 0.60 -6.29 -31.57
C ALA A 47 1.03 -7.63 -32.16
N LEU A 48 0.10 -8.25 -32.92
CA LEU A 48 0.15 -9.55 -33.61
C LEU A 48 -0.15 -10.77 -32.69
N LYS A 49 -1.17 -11.60 -32.89
CA LYS A 49 -2.22 -11.72 -33.91
C LYS A 49 -3.26 -12.75 -33.39
N GLN A 50 -4.54 -12.53 -33.65
CA GLN A 50 -5.46 -13.66 -33.85
C GLN A 50 -5.04 -14.37 -35.15
N GLN A 51 -4.84 -15.69 -35.08
CA GLN A 51 -5.31 -16.72 -36.03
C GLN A 51 -4.46 -17.99 -35.88
N GLU A 52 -5.16 -19.05 -35.51
CA GLU A 52 -4.75 -20.46 -35.49
C GLU A 52 -4.42 -20.94 -36.91
N HIS A 53 -3.34 -21.74 -37.09
CA HIS A 53 -3.19 -22.89 -38.00
C HIS A 53 -1.71 -23.35 -38.13
N THR A 54 -1.48 -24.61 -37.74
CA THR A 54 -0.52 -25.60 -38.31
C THR A 54 1.00 -25.46 -38.03
N HIS A 55 1.55 -26.43 -37.27
CA HIS A 55 2.98 -26.82 -37.18
C HIS A 55 3.62 -27.05 -38.58
N PRO A 56 4.95 -26.95 -38.82
CA PRO A 56 6.02 -27.39 -37.91
C PRO A 56 7.38 -26.65 -37.94
N ALA A 57 8.24 -27.06 -37.00
CA ALA A 57 9.69 -27.21 -37.10
C ALA A 57 10.65 -26.00 -36.91
N LYS A 58 11.63 -26.30 -36.04
CA LYS A 58 13.03 -25.82 -35.93
C LYS A 58 13.34 -24.53 -35.15
N GLN A 59 13.73 -24.78 -33.89
CA GLN A 59 15.03 -24.45 -33.27
C GLN A 59 15.63 -23.04 -33.51
N THR A 60 15.97 -22.32 -32.43
CA THR A 60 17.36 -22.18 -31.92
C THR A 60 17.55 -20.92 -31.04
N LYS A 61 18.13 -21.13 -29.83
CA LYS A 61 18.95 -20.25 -28.95
C LYS A 61 18.33 -18.98 -28.35
N GLN A 62 18.11 -18.96 -27.02
CA GLN A 62 19.05 -18.60 -25.93
C GLN A 62 19.38 -17.11 -25.84
N LYS A 63 18.94 -16.47 -24.74
CA LYS A 63 19.85 -15.93 -23.71
C LYS A 63 19.08 -15.59 -22.42
N GLU A 64 19.28 -16.39 -21.37
CA GLU A 64 19.05 -15.98 -19.99
C GLU A 64 19.93 -14.79 -19.65
N GLN A 65 19.40 -13.79 -18.94
CA GLN A 65 20.18 -12.85 -18.14
C GLN A 65 19.40 -12.40 -16.89
N PRO A 66 20.13 -12.02 -15.83
CA PRO A 66 19.92 -12.45 -14.45
C PRO A 66 19.05 -11.48 -13.64
N TYR A 67 18.33 -12.00 -12.66
CA TYR A 67 17.64 -11.18 -11.66
C TYR A 67 18.60 -10.87 -10.50
N LEU A 68 19.41 -9.83 -10.63
CA LEU A 68 19.88 -9.03 -9.49
C LEU A 68 20.60 -7.81 -10.04
N SER A 69 19.87 -6.70 -10.14
CA SER A 69 20.48 -5.38 -10.29
C SER A 69 20.29 -4.66 -8.98
N GLU A 70 21.41 -4.57 -8.27
CA GLU A 70 21.64 -3.71 -7.13
C GLU A 70 21.70 -2.27 -7.66
N ASP A 71 20.58 -1.54 -7.56
CA ASP A 71 20.55 -0.12 -7.86
C ASP A 71 20.39 0.65 -6.56
N VAL A 72 21.54 1.15 -6.12
CA VAL A 72 21.70 2.17 -5.09
C VAL A 72 20.85 3.39 -5.43
N VAL A 73 20.08 3.80 -4.43
CA VAL A 73 19.23 4.98 -4.31
C VAL A 73 19.72 6.20 -5.11
N THR A 74 18.84 6.74 -5.97
CA THR A 74 18.75 8.19 -6.18
C THR A 74 17.31 8.64 -6.03
N THR A 75 17.14 9.68 -5.23
CA THR A 75 15.91 10.17 -4.61
C THR A 75 15.00 10.97 -5.55
N LYS A 76 13.72 11.04 -5.15
CA LYS A 76 12.66 12.03 -5.50
C LYS A 76 11.61 11.61 -6.55
N GLU A 77 10.63 10.78 -6.17
CA GLU A 77 9.21 10.95 -6.57
C GLU A 77 8.30 9.86 -5.96
N SER A 78 8.01 9.93 -4.66
CA SER A 78 6.89 9.14 -4.08
C SER A 78 6.27 9.78 -2.85
N SER A 79 6.75 10.97 -2.46
CA SER A 79 6.31 11.68 -1.27
C SER A 79 4.86 12.15 -1.34
N THR A 80 4.26 12.36 -2.52
CA THR A 80 2.93 12.99 -2.62
C THR A 80 1.77 12.11 -2.20
N LEU A 81 1.82 10.79 -2.43
CA LEU A 81 0.76 9.88 -1.99
C LEU A 81 0.97 9.41 -0.55
N LEU A 82 2.21 9.13 -0.15
CA LEU A 82 2.52 8.67 1.20
C LEU A 82 2.27 9.76 2.26
N GLU A 83 2.55 11.03 1.94
CA GLU A 83 2.18 12.19 2.79
C GLU A 83 0.67 12.31 3.01
N ARG A 84 -0.14 11.94 2.01
CA ARG A 84 -1.61 11.99 2.11
C ARG A 84 -2.15 10.91 3.03
N PHE A 85 -1.48 9.78 3.13
CA PHE A 85 -1.85 8.69 4.05
C PHE A 85 -1.34 8.93 5.48
N SER A 86 -0.15 9.51 5.66
CA SER A 86 0.36 9.86 6.99
C SER A 86 -0.48 10.96 7.66
N ASN A 87 -1.05 11.87 6.87
CA ASN A 87 -1.89 12.96 7.34
C ASN A 87 -3.39 12.61 7.45
N PHE A 88 -3.79 11.36 7.19
CA PHE A 88 -5.16 10.86 7.44
C PHE A 88 -5.37 10.58 8.94
N SER A 89 -5.16 11.61 9.77
CA SER A 89 -5.51 11.63 11.19
C SER A 89 -7.00 11.92 11.37
N LEU A 90 -7.86 10.92 11.09
CA LEU A 90 -9.24 10.96 11.61
C LEU A 90 -9.29 10.77 13.13
N PHE A 91 -8.20 10.32 13.75
CA PHE A 91 -8.09 10.07 15.19
C PHE A 91 -6.71 10.49 15.73
N GLY A 92 -6.50 11.80 15.90
CA GLY A 92 -5.45 12.35 16.78
C GLY A 92 -4.01 12.21 16.29
N ASN A 93 -3.28 13.34 16.29
CA ASN A 93 -1.85 13.40 15.98
C ASN A 93 -1.03 12.67 17.06
N ARG A 94 -0.91 11.35 16.93
CA ARG A 94 0.10 10.58 17.65
C ARG A 94 1.29 10.48 16.70
N ALA A 95 2.35 11.25 16.98
CA ALA A 95 3.64 11.13 16.29
C ALA A 95 4.19 9.71 16.53
N LYS A 96 3.77 8.75 15.70
CA LYS A 96 4.27 7.38 15.76
C LYS A 96 5.71 7.42 15.31
N LYS A 97 6.61 7.14 16.24
CA LYS A 97 8.03 6.93 15.96
C LYS A 97 8.15 5.87 14.86
N ASN A 98 8.77 6.25 13.73
CA ASN A 98 9.03 5.31 12.64
C ASN A 98 10.13 4.34 13.08
N VAL A 99 9.75 3.25 13.73
CA VAL A 99 10.70 2.26 14.28
C VAL A 99 11.58 1.69 13.17
N LEU A 100 11.02 1.48 11.98
CA LEU A 100 11.77 1.00 10.81
C LEU A 100 12.81 2.00 10.29
N ALA A 101 12.62 3.31 10.52
CA ALA A 101 13.58 4.33 10.07
C ALA A 101 14.87 4.35 10.90
N GLN A 102 14.88 3.64 12.04
CA GLN A 102 16.05 3.54 12.93
C GLN A 102 16.88 2.28 12.69
N ILE A 103 16.39 1.38 11.84
CA ILE A 103 17.04 0.11 11.54
C ILE A 103 18.01 0.32 10.39
N ASP A 104 19.18 -0.31 10.49
CA ASP A 104 20.18 -0.27 9.44
C ASP A 104 19.69 -0.93 8.14
N ALA A 105 20.06 -0.37 7.00
CA ALA A 105 19.64 -0.86 5.69
C ALA A 105 20.11 -2.29 5.44
N ALA A 106 21.33 -2.65 5.87
CA ALA A 106 21.84 -4.01 5.69
C ALA A 106 21.03 -5.05 6.48
N THR A 107 20.46 -4.66 7.62
CA THR A 107 19.57 -5.53 8.41
C THR A 107 18.24 -5.76 7.68
N ILE A 108 17.70 -4.71 7.05
CA ILE A 108 16.49 -4.80 6.22
C ILE A 108 16.73 -5.70 5.02
N ASP A 109 17.85 -5.51 4.30
CA ASP A 109 18.19 -6.33 3.13
C ASP A 109 18.41 -7.79 3.50
N ALA A 110 19.12 -8.06 4.60
CA ALA A 110 19.29 -9.41 5.12
C ALA A 110 17.95 -10.07 5.47
N PHE A 111 17.03 -9.31 6.07
CA PHE A 111 15.69 -9.79 6.39
C PHE A 111 14.89 -10.12 5.12
N LEU A 112 14.87 -9.22 4.14
CA LEU A 112 14.17 -9.42 2.88
C LEU A 112 14.73 -10.62 2.12
N ASN A 113 16.06 -10.73 2.00
CA ASN A 113 16.70 -11.85 1.33
C ASN A 113 16.37 -13.20 1.99
N ARG A 114 16.31 -13.23 3.33
CA ARG A 114 15.96 -14.44 4.07
C ARG A 114 14.52 -14.88 3.85
N PHE A 115 13.57 -13.95 3.90
CA PHE A 115 12.13 -14.28 3.91
C PHE A 115 11.44 -14.15 2.56
N ALA A 116 12.08 -13.57 1.53
CA ALA A 116 11.49 -13.35 0.21
C ALA A 116 10.96 -14.64 -0.40
N LYS A 117 11.76 -15.71 -0.37
CA LYS A 117 11.35 -16.99 -0.95
C LYS A 117 10.18 -17.62 -0.21
N ILE A 118 10.18 -17.55 1.12
CA ILE A 118 9.09 -18.07 1.97
C ILE A 118 7.80 -17.31 1.68
N ALA A 119 7.86 -15.97 1.67
CA ALA A 119 6.69 -15.15 1.38
C ALA A 119 6.09 -15.42 -0.01
N GLN A 120 6.92 -15.69 -1.03
CA GLN A 120 6.44 -16.10 -2.35
C GLN A 120 5.71 -17.45 -2.33
N VAL A 121 6.25 -18.44 -1.61
CA VAL A 121 5.63 -19.76 -1.49
C VAL A 121 4.30 -19.68 -0.74
N GLU A 122 4.27 -18.97 0.39
CA GLU A 122 3.06 -18.75 1.18
C GLU A 122 2.01 -17.96 0.38
N SER A 123 2.45 -16.97 -0.40
CA SER A 123 1.59 -16.21 -1.31
C SER A 123 0.93 -17.11 -2.35
N GLN A 124 1.68 -18.02 -2.99
CA GLN A 124 1.14 -18.97 -3.95
C GLN A 124 0.16 -19.97 -3.32
N LYS A 125 0.41 -20.34 -2.05
CA LYS A 125 -0.39 -21.33 -1.35
C LYS A 125 -1.70 -20.77 -0.79
N TYR A 126 -1.68 -19.55 -0.25
CA TYR A 126 -2.80 -18.97 0.49
C TYR A 126 -3.46 -17.77 -0.19
N GLY A 127 -2.78 -17.11 -1.15
CA GLY A 127 -3.32 -16.02 -1.94
C GLY A 127 -2.89 -14.58 -1.59
N PRO A 128 -2.51 -14.21 -0.35
CA PRO A 128 -2.02 -12.86 -0.07
C PRO A 128 -0.76 -12.53 -0.88
N PRO A 129 -0.58 -11.29 -1.38
CA PRO A 129 0.64 -10.91 -2.09
C PRO A 129 1.87 -11.02 -1.18
N ALA A 130 2.98 -11.56 -1.71
CA ALA A 130 4.24 -11.71 -0.96
C ALA A 130 4.75 -10.40 -0.34
N SER A 131 4.54 -9.26 -1.02
CA SER A 131 4.90 -7.93 -0.52
C SER A 131 4.14 -7.56 0.75
N LEU A 132 2.87 -7.94 0.86
CA LEU A 132 2.04 -7.67 2.04
C LEU A 132 2.52 -8.50 3.24
N ILE A 133 2.84 -9.78 3.01
CA ILE A 133 3.37 -10.68 4.03
C ILE A 133 4.71 -10.14 4.55
N LEU A 134 5.63 -9.78 3.66
CA LEU A 134 6.94 -9.23 4.03
C LEU A 134 6.81 -7.89 4.75
N ALA A 135 6.01 -6.96 4.23
CA ALA A 135 5.81 -5.66 4.86
C ALA A 135 5.28 -5.81 6.29
N HIS A 136 4.30 -6.71 6.49
CA HIS A 136 3.73 -6.95 7.81
C HIS A 136 4.71 -7.62 8.76
N ALA A 137 5.39 -8.68 8.32
CA ALA A 137 6.41 -9.37 9.13
C ALA A 137 7.57 -8.43 9.50
N MET A 138 8.05 -7.63 8.54
CA MET A 138 9.14 -6.67 8.77
C MET A 138 8.73 -5.58 9.76
N LEU A 139 7.50 -5.07 9.67
CA LEU A 139 6.98 -4.04 10.57
C LEU A 139 6.86 -4.56 12.01
N GLN A 140 6.26 -5.74 12.21
CA GLN A 140 6.02 -6.29 13.55
C GLN A 140 7.30 -6.80 14.21
N SER A 141 8.17 -7.43 13.43
CA SER A 141 9.45 -7.95 13.95
C SER A 141 10.58 -6.93 14.00
N GLN A 142 10.35 -5.70 13.50
CA GLN A 142 11.39 -4.70 13.32
C GLN A 142 12.56 -5.27 12.51
N ALA A 143 12.27 -5.81 11.32
CA ALA A 143 13.24 -6.55 10.49
C ALA A 143 13.99 -7.66 11.25
N GLY A 144 13.32 -8.35 12.17
CA GLY A 144 13.89 -9.44 12.97
C GLY A 144 14.71 -9.01 14.19
N THR A 145 14.80 -7.71 14.49
CA THR A 145 15.54 -7.21 15.67
C THR A 145 14.74 -7.27 16.96
N HIS A 146 13.41 -7.39 16.88
CA HIS A 146 12.55 -7.45 18.06
C HIS A 146 12.76 -8.75 18.86
N ILE A 147 12.67 -8.67 20.20
CA ILE A 147 12.90 -9.81 21.11
C ILE A 147 12.04 -11.03 20.79
N LEU A 148 10.78 -10.81 20.38
CA LEU A 148 9.84 -11.88 20.02
C LEU A 148 10.31 -12.66 18.79
N ALA A 149 10.96 -11.98 17.84
CA ALA A 149 11.52 -12.61 16.65
C ALA A 149 12.83 -13.35 16.97
N GLN A 150 13.69 -12.76 17.80
CA GLN A 150 14.99 -13.34 18.15
C GLN A 150 14.88 -14.56 19.06
N GLN A 151 14.04 -14.49 20.10
CA GLN A 151 13.92 -15.54 21.10
C GLN A 151 12.79 -16.53 20.77
N GLY A 152 11.67 -16.02 20.25
CA GLY A 152 10.46 -16.80 20.01
C GLY A 152 10.18 -17.15 18.56
N ASN A 153 11.03 -16.74 17.61
CA ASN A 153 10.77 -16.86 16.16
C ASN A 153 9.39 -16.31 15.73
N ASN A 154 8.85 -15.35 16.49
CA ASN A 154 7.54 -14.76 16.26
C ASN A 154 7.67 -13.43 15.51
N TYR A 155 7.66 -13.52 14.19
CA TYR A 155 7.81 -12.37 13.29
C TYR A 155 6.52 -11.56 13.10
N PHE A 156 5.38 -12.12 13.50
CA PHE A 156 4.05 -11.53 13.31
C PHE A 156 3.46 -10.99 14.62
N ALA A 157 4.20 -11.04 15.72
CA ALA A 157 3.75 -10.66 17.06
C ALA A 157 2.42 -11.33 17.45
N LEU A 158 2.25 -12.60 17.07
CA LEU A 158 1.05 -13.36 17.42
C LEU A 158 1.01 -13.61 18.93
N PRO A 159 -0.13 -13.39 19.60
CA PRO A 159 -0.28 -13.72 21.00
C PRO A 159 -0.27 -15.25 21.20
N CYS A 160 0.11 -15.70 22.39
CA CYS A 160 -0.09 -17.08 22.79
C CYS A 160 -1.59 -17.36 22.94
N THR A 161 -2.01 -18.54 22.53
CA THR A 161 -3.35 -19.08 22.79
C THR A 161 -3.23 -20.16 23.84
N ASP A 162 -4.18 -20.21 24.79
CA ASP A 162 -4.30 -21.29 25.77
C ASP A 162 -4.81 -22.59 25.13
#